data_AF-A0A3S4K0E0-F1
#
_entry.id   AF-A0A3S4K0E0-F1
#
_cell.length_a   1.000
_cell.length_b   1.000
_cell.length_c   1.000
_cell.angle_alpha   90.00
_cell.angle_beta   90.00
_cell.angle_gamma   90.00
#
_symmetry.space_group_name_H-M   'P 1'
#
loop_
_entity.id
_entity.type
_entity.pdbx_description
1 polymer ?
#
loop_
_entity_poly.entity_id
_entity_poly.type
_entity_poly.pdbx_seq_one_letter_code
_entity_poly.pdbx_strand_id
1 'polypeptide(L)'
;MFSFLKTLDRMLNRQQAGKTQKKHSDKELIQWATGCMLEGLPDDFYQARLLCVRLPNPGNPDGWIVSVNHDVMLTPESEYQRFQPADDLYPTQCVEMLLEGKKWREVTMIFNKEKTSFNWV
;
A
#
# COMPACT_ATOMS: atom_id res chain seq x y z
N MET A 1 12.99 30.55 14.83
CA MET A 1 12.04 29.93 13.89
C MET A 1 12.73 29.69 12.57
N PHE A 2 13.24 28.48 12.27
CA PHE A 2 13.54 28.00 10.90
C PHE A 2 13.84 26.49 10.95
N SER A 3 13.06 25.72 11.71
CA SER A 3 13.20 24.25 11.75
C SER A 3 12.59 23.56 10.53
N PHE A 4 11.72 24.27 9.79
CA PHE A 4 11.04 23.74 8.59
C PHE A 4 11.96 23.64 7.36
N LEU A 5 12.99 24.48 7.26
CA LEU A 5 13.91 24.47 6.11
C LEU A 5 14.85 23.25 6.12
N LYS A 6 15.27 22.78 7.30
CA LYS A 6 16.14 21.60 7.41
C LYS A 6 15.41 20.30 7.04
N THR A 7 14.09 20.25 7.23
CA THR A 7 13.26 19.10 6.85
C THR A 7 13.04 19.03 5.34
N LEU A 8 12.83 20.18 4.68
CA LEU A 8 12.70 20.28 3.23
C LEU A 8 14.01 19.97 2.51
N ASP A 9 15.13 20.47 3.02
CA ASP A 9 16.46 20.19 2.45
C ASP A 9 16.80 18.69 2.52
N ARG A 10 16.42 18.02 3.61
CA ARG A 10 16.57 16.57 3.77
C ARG A 10 15.66 15.77 2.82
N MET A 11 14.50 16.29 2.42
CA MET A 11 13.64 15.66 1.41
C MET A 11 14.20 15.82 0.00
N LEU A 12 14.71 17.02 -0.34
CA LEU A 12 15.28 17.32 -1.66
C LEU A 12 16.62 16.61 -1.89
N ASN A 13 17.51 16.58 -0.90
CA ASN A 13 18.80 15.89 -1.01
C ASN A 13 18.69 14.36 -1.09
N ARG A 14 17.56 13.77 -0.67
CA ARG A 14 17.32 12.32 -0.85
C ARG A 14 17.02 11.93 -2.30
N GLN A 15 16.63 12.86 -3.16
CA GLN A 15 16.37 12.56 -4.57
C GLN A 15 17.64 12.39 -5.41
N GLN A 16 18.84 12.71 -4.88
CA GLN A 16 20.11 12.61 -5.62
C GLN A 16 21.07 11.50 -5.14
N ALA A 17 20.72 10.71 -4.13
CA ALA A 17 21.54 9.57 -3.71
C ALA A 17 21.11 8.30 -4.46
N GLY A 18 22.04 7.72 -5.22
CA GLY A 18 21.81 6.71 -6.24
C GLY A 18 21.15 5.41 -5.77
N LYS A 19 20.55 4.71 -6.75
CA LYS A 19 20.08 3.31 -6.75
C LYS A 19 19.89 2.75 -5.35
N THR A 20 18.79 3.14 -4.70
CA THR A 20 18.40 2.66 -3.38
C THR A 20 18.37 1.13 -3.40
N GLN A 21 19.30 0.47 -2.69
CA GLN A 21 19.09 -0.91 -2.28
C GLN A 21 17.75 -0.92 -1.53
N LYS A 22 16.83 -1.79 -1.95
CA LYS A 22 15.53 -1.94 -1.30
C LYS A 22 15.80 -2.22 0.18
N LYS A 23 15.45 -1.28 1.05
CA LYS A 23 15.78 -1.32 2.49
C LYS A 23 15.12 -2.50 3.21
N HIS A 24 14.04 -3.03 2.60
CA HIS A 24 13.21 -4.10 3.11
C HIS A 24 12.93 -5.10 2.00
N SER A 25 12.85 -6.38 2.34
CA SER A 25 12.48 -7.43 1.39
C SER A 25 10.98 -7.36 1.04
N ASP A 26 10.64 -7.89 -0.13
CA ASP A 26 9.24 -7.95 -0.58
C ASP A 26 8.37 -8.71 0.42
N LYS A 27 8.90 -9.79 1.00
CA LYS A 27 8.21 -10.58 2.00
C LYS A 27 7.90 -9.78 3.27
N GLU A 28 8.86 -9.00 3.77
CA GLU A 28 8.64 -8.14 4.95
C GLU A 28 7.55 -7.11 4.69
N LEU A 29 7.62 -6.41 3.56
CA LEU A 29 6.64 -5.38 3.21
C LEU A 29 5.22 -5.97 3.06
N ILE A 30 5.09 -7.15 2.45
CA ILE A 30 3.81 -7.86 2.35
C ILE A 30 3.31 -8.27 3.74
N GLN A 31 4.19 -8.81 4.60
CA GLN A 31 3.81 -9.22 5.96
C GLN A 31 3.36 -8.03 6.81
N TRP A 32 4.04 -6.90 6.71
CA TRP A 32 3.66 -5.68 7.43
C TRP A 32 2.33 -5.09 6.96
N ALA A 33 2.13 -5.02 5.64
CA ALA A 33 0.86 -4.56 5.08
C ALA A 33 -0.30 -5.47 5.52
N THR A 34 -0.13 -6.80 5.45
CA THR A 34 -1.12 -7.76 5.92
C THR A 34 -1.39 -7.63 7.41
N GLY A 35 -0.33 -7.57 8.24
CA GLY A 35 -0.45 -7.44 9.70
C GLY A 35 -1.25 -6.20 10.12
N CYS A 36 -0.96 -5.06 9.48
CA CYS A 36 -1.66 -3.81 9.71
C CYS A 36 -3.16 -3.90 9.38
N MET A 37 -3.53 -4.61 8.31
CA MET A 37 -4.94 -4.73 7.93
C MET A 37 -5.70 -5.76 8.77
N LEU A 38 -5.03 -6.77 9.33
CA LEU A 38 -5.64 -7.76 10.22
C LEU A 38 -6.24 -7.12 11.48
N GLU A 39 -5.68 -6.02 11.97
CA GLU A 39 -6.18 -5.33 13.18
C GLU A 39 -7.60 -4.76 13.02
N GLY A 40 -8.04 -4.49 11.79
CA GLY A 40 -9.38 -3.97 11.49
C GLY A 40 -10.40 -5.03 11.07
N LEU A 41 -10.03 -6.32 11.07
CA LEU A 41 -10.86 -7.40 10.53
C LEU A 41 -11.50 -8.25 11.64
N PRO A 42 -12.70 -8.81 11.40
CA PRO A 42 -13.28 -9.84 12.26
C PRO A 42 -12.38 -11.07 12.36
N ASP A 43 -12.48 -11.82 13.45
CA ASP A 43 -11.66 -13.02 13.64
C ASP A 43 -11.98 -14.16 12.67
N ASP A 44 -13.17 -14.20 12.11
CA ASP A 44 -13.67 -15.29 11.27
C ASP A 44 -13.82 -14.90 9.79
N PHE A 45 -13.20 -13.79 9.37
CA PHE A 45 -13.26 -13.36 7.98
C PHE A 45 -12.71 -14.42 7.02
N TYR A 46 -13.36 -14.56 5.86
CA TYR A 46 -12.94 -15.52 4.84
C TYR A 46 -11.70 -15.02 4.08
N GLN A 47 -11.77 -13.78 3.59
CA GLN A 47 -10.72 -13.19 2.77
C GLN A 47 -10.79 -11.66 2.82
N ALA A 48 -9.64 -11.00 2.76
CA ALA A 48 -9.54 -9.56 2.66
C ALA A 48 -8.65 -9.16 1.49
N ARG A 49 -8.86 -7.93 1.01
CA ARG A 49 -8.20 -7.36 -0.17
C ARG A 49 -7.79 -5.92 0.08
N LEU A 50 -6.54 -5.62 -0.25
CA LEU A 50 -6.08 -4.26 -0.56
C LEU A 50 -6.01 -4.11 -2.07
N LEU A 51 -6.78 -3.18 -2.61
CA LEU A 51 -6.76 -2.81 -4.02
C LEU A 51 -6.26 -1.36 -4.13
N CYS A 52 -5.15 -1.17 -4.85
CA CYS A 52 -4.61 0.16 -5.15
C CYS A 52 -4.69 0.41 -6.66
N VAL A 53 -5.26 1.53 -7.07
CA VAL A 53 -5.40 1.92 -8.48
C VAL A 53 -4.78 3.28 -8.70
N ARG A 54 -3.81 3.36 -9.62
CA ARG A 54 -3.24 4.64 -10.07
C ARG A 54 -4.12 5.26 -11.14
N LEU A 55 -4.48 6.50 -10.89
CA LEU A 55 -5.25 7.36 -11.79
C LEU A 55 -4.40 8.56 -12.18
N PRO A 56 -4.50 9.08 -13.42
CA PRO A 56 -3.83 10.31 -13.82
C PRO A 56 -4.23 11.47 -12.90
N ASN A 57 -3.27 12.31 -12.49
CA ASN A 57 -3.57 13.49 -11.71
C ASN A 57 -3.91 14.68 -12.65
N PRO A 58 -5.16 15.20 -12.64
CA PRO A 58 -5.52 16.31 -13.51
C PRO A 58 -4.76 17.61 -13.19
N GLY A 59 -4.24 17.77 -11.98
CA GLY A 59 -3.43 18.92 -11.56
C GLY A 59 -1.93 18.75 -11.75
N ASN A 60 -1.46 17.56 -12.16
CA ASN A 60 -0.06 17.29 -12.45
C ASN A 60 0.04 16.25 -13.58
N PRO A 61 0.33 16.66 -14.82
CA PRO A 61 0.37 15.77 -15.99
C PRO A 61 1.30 14.56 -15.85
N ASP A 62 2.38 14.68 -15.07
CA ASP A 62 3.33 13.60 -14.81
C ASP A 62 3.05 12.84 -13.49
N GLY A 63 2.02 13.29 -12.76
CA GLY A 63 1.62 12.78 -11.45
C GLY A 63 0.47 11.79 -11.51
N TRP A 64 0.31 11.06 -10.41
CA TRP A 64 -0.75 10.07 -10.22
C TRP A 64 -1.45 10.30 -8.89
N ILE A 65 -2.72 9.92 -8.83
CA ILE A 65 -3.49 9.77 -7.59
C ILE A 65 -3.66 8.27 -7.37
N VAL A 66 -3.49 7.80 -6.14
CA VAL A 66 -3.73 6.40 -5.78
C VAL A 66 -5.07 6.29 -5.07
N SER A 67 -6.02 5.60 -5.70
CA SER A 67 -7.26 5.17 -5.05
C SER A 67 -6.98 3.89 -4.27
N VAL A 68 -7.33 3.88 -2.98
CA VAL A 68 -7.04 2.75 -2.08
C VAL A 68 -8.34 2.17 -1.58
N ASN A 69 -8.44 0.85 -1.68
CA ASN A 69 -9.62 0.09 -1.36
C ASN A 69 -9.29 -1.02 -0.37
N HIS A 70 -9.90 -0.96 0.81
CA HIS A 70 -9.83 -1.99 1.86
C HIS A 70 -11.14 -2.78 1.88
N ASP A 71 -11.10 -4.03 1.44
CA ASP A 71 -12.30 -4.85 1.27
C ASP A 71 -12.20 -6.18 2.02
N VAL A 72 -13.33 -6.69 2.50
CA VAL A 72 -13.45 -7.99 3.19
C VAL A 72 -14.63 -8.80 2.66
N MET A 73 -14.43 -10.10 2.52
CA MET A 73 -15.46 -11.13 2.38
C MET A 73 -15.56 -11.88 3.71
N LEU A 74 -16.76 -11.97 4.28
CA LEU A 74 -17.00 -12.67 5.54
C LEU A 74 -17.20 -14.18 5.34
N THR A 75 -17.80 -14.57 4.22
CA THR A 75 -17.96 -15.96 3.80
C THR A 75 -17.54 -16.14 2.33
N PRO A 76 -17.31 -17.38 1.86
CA PRO A 76 -16.95 -17.63 0.46
C PRO A 76 -17.99 -17.12 -0.55
N GLU A 77 -19.26 -17.04 -0.15
CA GLU A 77 -20.38 -16.61 -1.00
C GLU A 77 -20.71 -15.11 -0.86
N SER A 78 -20.13 -14.43 0.14
CA SER A 78 -20.39 -13.01 0.38
C SER A 78 -19.65 -12.12 -0.61
N GLU A 79 -20.26 -10.99 -0.99
CA GLU A 79 -19.55 -9.96 -1.75
C GLU A 79 -18.50 -9.23 -0.89
N TYR A 80 -17.54 -8.60 -1.56
CA TYR A 80 -16.60 -7.70 -0.91
C TYR A 80 -17.31 -6.48 -0.35
N GLN A 81 -17.09 -6.23 0.94
CA GLN A 81 -17.57 -5.05 1.64
C GLN A 81 -16.40 -4.20 2.12
N ARG A 82 -16.61 -2.89 2.23
CA ARG A 82 -15.58 -1.98 2.76
C ARG A 82 -15.36 -2.24 4.24
N PHE A 83 -14.10 -2.24 4.66
CA PHE A 83 -13.74 -2.12 6.07
C PHE A 83 -12.72 -0.98 6.25
N GLN A 84 -12.58 -0.51 7.48
CA GLN A 84 -11.60 0.52 7.82
C GLN A 84 -10.51 -0.12 8.68
N PRO A 85 -9.27 -0.27 8.16
CA PRO A 85 -8.15 -0.71 9.00
C PRO A 85 -7.79 0.36 10.03
N ALA A 86 -7.07 -0.04 11.08
CA ALA A 86 -6.58 0.89 12.10
C ALA A 86 -5.62 1.96 11.53
N ASP A 87 -4.86 1.58 10.50
CA ASP A 87 -4.03 2.48 9.69
C ASP A 87 -4.28 2.16 8.21
N ASP A 88 -4.82 3.15 7.50
CA ASP A 88 -5.18 3.07 6.08
C ASP A 88 -4.06 3.55 5.14
N LEU A 89 -2.98 4.13 5.69
CA LEU A 89 -1.86 4.68 4.92
C LEU A 89 -0.68 3.71 4.86
N TYR A 90 -0.38 3.03 5.96
CA TYR A 90 0.79 2.16 6.06
C TYR A 90 0.77 0.97 5.08
N PRO A 91 -0.36 0.27 4.85
CA PRO A 91 -0.44 -0.76 3.82
C PRO A 91 -0.17 -0.20 2.42
N THR A 92 -0.66 1.02 2.11
CA THR A 92 -0.38 1.69 0.84
C THR A 92 1.10 2.04 0.69
N GLN A 93 1.74 2.54 1.74
CA GLN A 93 3.19 2.83 1.72
C GLN A 93 4.01 1.56 1.46
N CYS A 94 3.62 0.43 2.03
CA CYS A 94 4.27 -0.86 1.75
C CYS A 94 4.13 -1.24 0.27
N VAL A 95 2.96 -1.03 -0.34
CA VAL A 95 2.74 -1.23 -1.79
C VAL A 95 3.63 -0.31 -2.64
N GLU A 96 3.76 0.97 -2.26
CA GLU A 96 4.62 1.91 -2.97
C GLU A 96 6.10 1.49 -2.89
N MET A 97 6.57 1.04 -1.73
CA MET A 97 7.92 0.50 -1.57
C MET A 97 8.13 -0.81 -2.34
N LEU A 98 7.12 -1.69 -2.37
CA LEU A 98 7.17 -2.95 -3.13
C LEU A 98 7.40 -2.70 -4.62
N LEU A 99 6.80 -1.63 -5.13
CA LEU A 99 6.79 -1.27 -6.54
C LEU A 99 7.61 -0.02 -6.86
N GLU A 100 8.56 0.34 -5.98
CA GLU A 100 9.47 1.45 -6.21
C GLU A 100 10.22 1.26 -7.54
N GLY A 101 10.22 2.29 -8.38
CA GLY A 101 10.82 2.26 -9.72
C GLY A 101 10.04 1.45 -10.77
N LYS A 102 8.91 0.83 -10.41
CA LYS A 102 8.06 0.08 -11.35
C LYS A 102 6.92 0.94 -11.87
N LYS A 103 6.60 0.78 -13.15
CA LYS A 103 5.37 1.30 -13.76
C LYS A 103 4.27 0.29 -13.53
N TRP A 104 3.24 0.68 -12.80
CA TRP A 104 2.07 -0.13 -12.50
C TRP A 104 0.83 0.77 -12.52
N ARG A 105 -0.32 0.16 -12.81
CA ARG A 105 -1.65 0.77 -12.84
C ARG A 105 -2.52 0.23 -11.72
N GLU A 106 -2.44 -1.06 -11.44
CA GLU A 106 -3.26 -1.71 -10.43
C GLU A 106 -2.43 -2.67 -9.58
N VAL A 107 -2.73 -2.70 -8.29
CA VAL A 107 -2.17 -3.65 -7.33
C VAL A 107 -3.30 -4.29 -6.56
N THR A 108 -3.25 -5.61 -6.47
CA THR A 108 -4.17 -6.40 -5.67
C THR A 108 -3.37 -7.27 -4.72
N MET A 109 -3.58 -7.05 -3.42
CA MET A 109 -3.11 -7.94 -2.36
C MET A 109 -4.31 -8.64 -1.75
N ILE A 110 -4.39 -9.96 -1.87
CA ILE A 110 -5.48 -10.78 -1.34
C ILE A 110 -4.91 -11.72 -0.29
N PHE A 111 -5.54 -11.77 0.88
CA PHE A 111 -5.06 -12.58 2.00
C PHE A 111 -6.20 -13.11 2.87
N ASN A 112 -5.86 -14.15 3.61
CA ASN A 112 -6.61 -14.65 4.76
C ASN A 112 -5.62 -14.91 5.91
N LYS A 113 -6.06 -15.58 6.97
CA LYS A 113 -5.19 -15.90 8.13
C LYS A 113 -4.01 -16.83 7.81
N GLU A 114 -4.02 -17.52 6.67
CA GLU A 114 -3.02 -18.53 6.31
C GLU A 114 -2.05 -18.07 5.22
N LYS A 115 -2.54 -17.32 4.24
CA LYS A 115 -1.78 -16.98 3.04
C LYS A 115 -2.07 -15.57 2.55
N THR A 116 -1.07 -15.01 1.88
CA THR A 116 -1.16 -13.74 1.18
C THR A 116 -0.65 -13.92 -0.25
N SER A 117 -1.37 -13.32 -1.19
CA SER A 117 -0.99 -13.18 -2.59
C SER A 117 -0.87 -11.70 -2.93
N PHE A 118 0.12 -11.36 -3.75
CA PHE A 118 0.38 -10.00 -4.18
C PHE A 118 0.58 -10.01 -5.70
N ASN A 119 -0.25 -9.26 -6.41
CA ASN A 119 -0.24 -9.16 -7.86
C ASN A 119 -0.33 -7.69 -8.28
N TRP A 120 0.29 -7.33 -9.39
CA TRP A 120 0.21 -6.00 -9.98
C TRP A 120 0.29 -6.06 -11.51
N VAL A 121 -0.27 -5.04 -12.16
CA VAL A 121 -0.30 -4.86 -13.63
C VAL A 121 0.14 -3.44 -13.97
#